data_AF-A0A9P0M3D0-F1
#
_entry.id   AF-A0A9P0M3D0-F1
#
_cell.length_a   1.000
_cell.length_b   1.000
_cell.length_c   1.000
_cell.angle_alpha   90.00
_cell.angle_beta   90.00
_cell.angle_gamma   90.00
#
_symmetry.space_group_name_H-M   'P 1'
#
loop_
_entity.id
_entity.type
_entity.pdbx_description
1 polymer ?
#
loop_
_entity_poly.entity_id
_entity_poly.type
_entity_poly.pdbx_seq_one_letter_code
_entity_poly.pdbx_strand_id
1 'polypeptide(L)'
;MSLIAFFISRTRPKSSYTLWTTVACRLSSTEPPSGGPTLKDENPQHEDKRSTQGNYEEDIRNKILSASLPYVPQLGWSKDAITKGAEDVGYPGVVHGMFSRGGGDLVHYFQTSSNSQLVEILKELQNKHKDNPLPPGDFAEKAIQARLKMMIPYIGKWPQAIAIMSLPPNVPNALATLLTMVDDICYYAGDRSVDFNWYLRRIGIAGVYKASELYMIQDKSNEFKDTRNFLNRRLVEAVQLHDIISKSEGTSQAAKDTIQSVFITARNIVGLNWNR
;
A
#
# COMPACT_ATOMS: atom_id res chain seq x y z
N MET A 1 0.63 16.44 4.28
CA MET A 1 1.04 15.56 5.40
C MET A 1 -0.12 14.91 6.16
N SER A 2 -1.38 15.38 6.07
CA SER A 2 -2.49 14.85 6.91
C SER A 2 -3.29 13.65 6.32
N LEU A 3 -3.39 13.51 5.00
CA LEU A 3 -4.19 12.43 4.38
C LEU A 3 -3.52 11.05 4.38
N ILE A 4 -2.18 11.00 4.32
CA ILE A 4 -1.41 9.74 4.34
C ILE A 4 -1.34 9.17 5.77
N ALA A 5 -1.23 10.04 6.79
CA ALA A 5 -1.25 9.63 8.20
C ALA A 5 -2.61 9.06 8.63
N PHE A 6 -3.72 9.57 8.08
CA PHE A 6 -5.06 9.06 8.38
C PHE A 6 -5.31 7.65 7.80
N PHE A 7 -4.68 7.33 6.66
CA PHE A 7 -4.82 6.00 6.05
C PHE A 7 -3.99 4.93 6.77
N ILE A 8 -2.80 5.28 7.30
CA ILE A 8 -1.89 4.30 7.90
C ILE A 8 -2.13 4.09 9.42
N SER A 9 -2.73 5.07 10.11
CA SER A 9 -3.15 4.89 11.51
C SER A 9 -4.28 3.85 11.69
N ARG A 10 -5.00 3.52 10.61
CA ARG A 10 -6.13 2.58 10.61
C ARG A 10 -5.76 1.10 10.35
N THR A 11 -4.49 0.75 10.10
CA THR A 11 -4.09 -0.64 9.82
C THR A 11 -3.26 -1.26 10.95
N ARG A 12 -3.90 -1.43 12.12
CA ARG A 12 -3.56 -2.52 13.04
C ARG A 12 -4.84 -3.21 13.49
N PRO A 13 -5.24 -4.34 12.88
CA PRO A 13 -6.01 -5.35 13.57
C PRO A 13 -5.05 -6.45 14.07
N LYS A 14 -5.07 -6.67 15.39
CA LYS A 14 -4.80 -8.01 15.93
C LYS A 14 -5.80 -8.95 15.25
N SER A 15 -5.32 -10.10 14.78
CA SER A 15 -6.11 -11.29 14.41
C SER A 15 -7.59 -11.19 14.76
N SER A 16 -8.42 -10.83 13.77
CA SER A 16 -9.84 -11.15 13.60
C SER A 16 -10.44 -10.16 12.59
N TYR A 17 -11.10 -10.70 11.57
CA TYR A 17 -11.81 -9.97 10.54
C TYR A 17 -12.91 -9.08 11.14
N THR A 18 -12.89 -7.77 10.88
CA THR A 18 -14.10 -6.93 10.75
C THR A 18 -13.72 -5.51 10.29
N LEU A 19 -14.35 -5.07 9.20
CA LEU A 19 -14.15 -3.76 8.57
C LEU A 19 -15.06 -2.70 9.18
N TRP A 20 -14.45 -1.55 9.48
CA TRP A 20 -14.97 -0.18 9.54
C TRP A 20 -16.48 0.05 9.31
N THR A 21 -17.15 0.59 10.33
CA THR A 21 -18.31 1.47 10.13
C THR A 21 -18.09 2.86 10.71
N THR A 22 -18.69 3.80 9.99
CA THR A 22 -18.60 5.25 10.03
C THR A 22 -19.21 5.84 11.31
N VAL A 23 -18.44 6.64 12.06
CA VAL A 23 -19.00 7.57 13.04
C VAL A 23 -19.34 8.87 12.29
N ALA A 24 -20.63 9.09 12.05
CA ALA A 24 -21.13 10.37 11.56
C ALA A 24 -21.16 11.37 12.73
N CYS A 25 -20.48 12.50 12.56
CA CYS A 25 -20.66 13.70 13.40
C CYS A 25 -22.13 14.12 13.37
N ARG A 26 -22.80 14.11 14.53
CA ARG A 26 -24.10 14.76 14.70
C ARG A 26 -23.86 16.13 15.35
N LEU A 27 -24.04 17.18 14.57
CA LEU A 27 -24.07 18.56 15.09
C LEU A 27 -25.27 18.73 16.02
N SER A 28 -25.01 19.47 17.09
CA SER A 28 -25.95 19.98 18.09
C SER A 28 -27.10 20.76 17.46
N SER A 29 -28.32 20.51 17.94
CA SER A 29 -29.45 21.45 17.91
C SER A 29 -30.34 21.17 19.12
N THR A 30 -30.77 22.25 19.77
CA THR A 30 -31.34 22.38 21.12
C THR A 30 -32.85 22.10 21.22
N GLU A 31 -33.25 21.43 22.33
CA GLU A 31 -34.52 21.50 23.14
C GLU A 31 -35.89 21.04 22.57
N PRO A 32 -36.94 20.75 23.39
CA PRO A 32 -37.06 20.21 24.78
C PRO A 32 -38.08 19.01 24.88
N PRO A 33 -38.43 18.45 26.08
CA PRO A 33 -39.02 17.10 26.19
C PRO A 33 -40.56 17.07 26.30
N SER A 34 -41.19 16.01 25.75
CA SER A 34 -42.55 15.57 26.09
C SER A 34 -42.74 14.10 25.68
N GLY A 35 -43.53 13.34 26.46
CA GLY A 35 -43.32 11.91 26.70
C GLY A 35 -44.20 10.89 25.97
N GLY A 36 -43.73 9.64 26.05
CA GLY A 36 -44.45 8.36 25.93
C GLY A 36 -44.57 7.75 24.50
N PRO A 37 -44.88 6.45 24.37
CA PRO A 37 -44.37 5.26 25.07
C PRO A 37 -43.45 4.42 24.16
N THR A 38 -42.67 3.56 24.81
CA THR A 38 -41.68 2.62 24.25
C THR A 38 -42.32 1.58 23.31
N LEU A 39 -41.95 1.60 22.03
CA LEU A 39 -42.04 0.42 21.15
C LEU A 39 -40.62 -0.10 20.95
N LYS A 40 -40.30 -1.22 21.62
CA LYS A 40 -39.11 -2.01 21.36
C LYS A 40 -39.34 -2.85 20.10
N ASP A 41 -38.95 -2.32 18.95
CA ASP A 41 -38.62 -3.16 17.79
C ASP A 41 -37.12 -3.45 17.84
N GLU A 42 -36.73 -4.38 18.71
CA GLU A 42 -35.44 -5.06 18.61
C GLU A 42 -35.62 -6.16 17.54
N ASN A 43 -35.15 -5.90 16.31
CA ASN A 43 -35.01 -6.94 15.29
C ASN A 43 -33.52 -7.19 15.00
N PRO A 44 -32.84 -8.12 15.70
CA PRO A 44 -31.42 -8.42 15.50
C PRO A 44 -31.11 -9.19 14.20
N GLN A 45 -32.13 -9.62 13.44
CA GLN A 45 -31.95 -10.58 12.34
C GLN A 45 -31.50 -9.98 11.00
N HIS A 46 -31.41 -8.65 10.88
CA HIS A 46 -31.07 -7.99 9.60
C HIS A 46 -29.56 -7.72 9.40
N GLU A 47 -28.75 -7.72 10.46
CA GLU A 47 -27.30 -7.47 10.33
C GLU A 47 -26.54 -8.72 9.88
N ASP A 48 -26.85 -9.90 10.43
CA ASP A 48 -26.15 -11.17 10.11
C ASP A 48 -26.39 -11.67 8.67
N LYS A 49 -27.57 -11.42 8.10
CA LYS A 49 -27.83 -11.82 6.71
C LYS A 49 -27.03 -10.96 5.74
N ARG A 50 -26.84 -9.67 6.02
CA ARG A 50 -26.16 -8.73 5.10
C ARG A 50 -24.66 -8.96 5.04
N SER A 51 -24.04 -9.35 6.16
CA SER A 51 -22.62 -9.71 6.24
C SER A 51 -22.32 -11.04 5.54
N THR A 52 -23.17 -12.06 5.76
CA THR A 52 -23.08 -13.36 5.08
C THR A 52 -23.30 -13.22 3.56
N GLN A 53 -24.23 -12.33 3.17
CA GLN A 53 -24.56 -12.03 1.78
C GLN A 53 -23.38 -11.35 1.04
N GLY A 54 -22.74 -10.38 1.70
CA GLY A 54 -21.57 -9.69 1.14
C GLY A 54 -20.36 -10.61 0.94
N ASN A 55 -20.14 -11.55 1.86
CA ASN A 55 -19.01 -12.47 1.80
C ASN A 55 -19.13 -13.47 0.62
N TYR A 56 -20.33 -14.03 0.38
CA TYR A 56 -20.50 -14.92 -0.78
C TYR A 56 -20.28 -14.17 -2.11
N GLU A 57 -20.72 -12.91 -2.21
CA GLU A 57 -20.61 -12.15 -3.46
C GLU A 57 -19.14 -11.85 -3.76
N GLU A 58 -18.37 -11.53 -2.72
CA GLU A 58 -16.92 -11.35 -2.80
C GLU A 58 -16.18 -12.64 -3.18
N ASP A 59 -16.59 -13.79 -2.65
CA ASP A 59 -16.04 -15.09 -3.03
C ASP A 59 -16.29 -15.41 -4.52
N ILE A 60 -17.50 -15.16 -5.02
CA ILE A 60 -17.82 -15.33 -6.44
C ILE A 60 -16.98 -14.37 -7.29
N ARG A 61 -16.88 -13.11 -6.86
CA ARG A 61 -16.09 -12.08 -7.53
C ARG A 61 -14.62 -12.51 -7.65
N ASN A 62 -14.04 -13.00 -6.56
CA ASN A 62 -12.66 -13.46 -6.51
C ASN A 62 -12.42 -14.71 -7.37
N LYS A 63 -13.38 -15.65 -7.43
CA LYS A 63 -13.31 -16.83 -8.31
C LYS A 63 -13.32 -16.45 -9.79
N ILE A 64 -14.17 -15.50 -10.18
CA ILE A 64 -14.22 -15.04 -11.57
C ILE A 64 -12.92 -14.30 -11.92
N LEU A 65 -12.45 -13.40 -11.06
CA LEU A 65 -11.21 -12.65 -11.32
C LEU A 65 -9.98 -13.55 -11.38
N SER A 66 -9.89 -14.59 -10.54
CA SER A 66 -8.78 -15.55 -10.61
C SER A 66 -8.78 -16.33 -11.93
N ALA A 67 -9.95 -16.79 -12.38
CA ALA A 67 -10.11 -17.48 -13.67
C ALA A 67 -9.88 -16.55 -14.88
N SER A 68 -9.96 -15.23 -14.69
CA SER A 68 -9.73 -14.25 -15.75
C SER A 68 -8.25 -13.97 -16.01
N LEU A 69 -7.37 -14.19 -15.03
CA LEU A 69 -5.94 -13.88 -15.13
C LEU A 69 -5.23 -14.56 -16.32
N PRO A 70 -5.44 -15.86 -16.61
CA PRO A 70 -4.80 -16.54 -17.74
C PRO A 70 -5.07 -15.90 -19.11
N TYR A 71 -6.19 -15.18 -19.27
CA TYR A 71 -6.56 -14.54 -20.52
C TYR A 71 -5.95 -13.14 -20.70
N VAL A 72 -5.39 -12.55 -19.64
CA VAL A 72 -4.80 -11.20 -19.66
C VAL A 72 -3.69 -11.04 -20.71
N PRO A 73 -2.75 -11.97 -20.92
CA PRO A 73 -1.72 -11.81 -21.95
C PRO A 73 -2.28 -11.63 -23.36
N GLN A 74 -3.43 -12.26 -23.66
CA GLN A 74 -4.09 -12.22 -24.96
C GLN A 74 -5.04 -11.03 -25.08
N LEU A 75 -5.99 -10.90 -24.15
CA LEU A 75 -7.10 -9.92 -24.20
C LEU A 75 -6.80 -8.60 -23.46
N GLY A 76 -5.69 -8.54 -22.72
CA GLY A 76 -5.33 -7.41 -21.88
C GLY A 76 -6.17 -7.30 -20.60
N TRP A 77 -5.99 -6.19 -19.89
CA TRP A 77 -6.74 -5.86 -18.67
C TRP A 77 -8.10 -5.27 -19.03
N SER A 78 -9.01 -6.11 -19.54
CA SER A 78 -10.26 -5.70 -20.18
C SER A 78 -11.47 -6.45 -19.62
N LYS A 79 -12.68 -5.98 -19.98
CA LYS A 79 -13.94 -6.68 -19.66
C LYS A 79 -14.06 -8.00 -20.41
N ASP A 80 -13.42 -8.13 -21.58
CA ASP A 80 -13.44 -9.35 -22.37
C ASP A 80 -12.69 -10.48 -21.67
N ALA A 81 -11.56 -10.17 -21.00
CA ALA A 81 -10.85 -11.12 -20.15
C ALA A 81 -11.73 -11.62 -18.99
N ILE A 82 -12.48 -10.72 -18.37
CA ILE A 82 -13.42 -11.05 -17.29
C ILE A 82 -14.58 -11.92 -17.79
N THR A 83 -15.10 -11.59 -18.97
CA THR A 83 -16.19 -12.34 -19.62
C THR A 83 -15.75 -13.78 -19.89
N LYS A 84 -14.53 -13.97 -20.40
CA LYS A 84 -13.94 -15.29 -20.64
C LYS A 84 -13.69 -16.08 -19.35
N GLY A 85 -13.16 -15.42 -18.31
CA GLY A 85 -12.99 -16.05 -16.99
C GLY A 85 -14.33 -16.43 -16.35
N ALA A 86 -15.39 -15.63 -16.54
CA ALA A 86 -16.72 -15.98 -16.06
C ALA A 86 -17.29 -17.22 -16.78
N GLU A 87 -17.14 -17.29 -18.10
CA GLU A 87 -17.55 -18.45 -18.91
C GLU A 87 -16.86 -19.74 -18.46
N ASP A 88 -15.56 -19.69 -18.12
CA ASP A 88 -14.77 -20.84 -17.66
C ASP A 88 -15.24 -21.37 -16.28
N VAL A 89 -15.69 -20.48 -15.40
CA VAL A 89 -16.26 -20.84 -14.09
C VAL A 89 -17.73 -21.28 -14.20
N GLY A 90 -18.31 -21.24 -15.39
CA GLY A 90 -19.71 -21.63 -15.64
C GLY A 90 -20.72 -20.50 -15.36
N TYR A 91 -20.26 -19.26 -15.24
CA TYR A 91 -21.13 -18.09 -15.12
C TYR A 91 -21.37 -17.44 -16.49
N PRO A 92 -22.56 -16.85 -16.73
CA PRO A 92 -22.82 -16.12 -17.96
C PRO A 92 -21.86 -14.94 -18.15
N GLY A 93 -21.48 -14.65 -19.39
CA GLY A 93 -20.60 -13.53 -19.72
C GLY A 93 -21.11 -12.16 -19.25
N VAL A 94 -22.43 -11.98 -19.08
CA VAL A 94 -23.05 -10.74 -18.56
C VAL A 94 -22.65 -10.41 -17.11
N VAL A 95 -22.07 -11.36 -16.39
CA VAL A 95 -21.58 -11.19 -15.01
C VAL A 95 -20.42 -10.17 -14.93
N HIS A 96 -19.79 -9.80 -16.06
CA HIS A 96 -18.86 -8.67 -16.10
C HIS A 96 -19.47 -7.35 -15.58
N GLY A 97 -20.80 -7.22 -15.59
CA GLY A 97 -21.52 -6.06 -15.02
C GLY A 97 -21.37 -5.90 -13.50
N MET A 98 -20.97 -6.95 -12.77
CA MET A 98 -20.63 -6.85 -11.35
C MET A 98 -19.33 -6.07 -11.09
N PHE A 99 -18.52 -5.84 -12.12
CA PHE A 99 -17.23 -5.14 -12.05
C PHE A 99 -17.39 -3.73 -12.63
N SER A 100 -17.77 -2.78 -11.77
CA SER A 100 -18.06 -1.40 -12.16
C SER A 100 -16.87 -0.71 -12.85
N ARG A 101 -15.63 -1.10 -12.51
CA ARG A 101 -14.40 -0.55 -13.09
C ARG A 101 -13.78 -1.46 -14.15
N GLY A 102 -14.39 -2.63 -14.42
CA GLY A 102 -13.93 -3.60 -15.40
C GLY A 102 -12.47 -4.01 -15.16
N GLY A 103 -11.59 -3.66 -16.10
CA GLY A 103 -10.14 -3.96 -16.01
C GLY A 103 -9.48 -3.39 -14.75
N GLY A 104 -9.99 -2.30 -14.17
CA GLY A 104 -9.48 -1.75 -12.91
C GLY A 104 -9.66 -2.71 -11.72
N ASP A 105 -10.80 -3.42 -11.66
CA ASP A 105 -11.06 -4.41 -10.61
C ASP A 105 -10.16 -5.64 -10.78
N LEU A 106 -9.90 -6.05 -12.02
CA LEU A 106 -8.98 -7.14 -12.33
C LEU A 106 -7.53 -6.82 -11.95
N VAL A 107 -7.05 -5.61 -12.27
CA VAL A 107 -5.70 -5.17 -11.87
C VAL A 107 -5.60 -5.08 -10.34
N HIS A 108 -6.62 -4.51 -9.68
CA HIS A 108 -6.65 -4.40 -8.23
C HIS A 108 -6.63 -5.77 -7.54
N TYR A 109 -7.38 -6.74 -8.07
CA TYR A 109 -7.36 -8.11 -7.59
C TYR A 109 -5.99 -8.76 -7.77
N PHE A 110 -5.36 -8.59 -8.93
CA PHE A 110 -4.00 -9.09 -9.15
C PHE A 110 -2.99 -8.49 -8.16
N GLN A 111 -3.04 -7.17 -7.93
CA GLN A 111 -2.17 -6.50 -6.96
C GLN A 111 -2.37 -7.05 -5.54
N THR A 112 -3.63 -7.17 -5.10
CA THR A 112 -3.98 -7.66 -3.76
C THR A 112 -3.57 -9.12 -3.58
N SER A 113 -3.87 -9.98 -4.57
CA SER A 113 -3.48 -11.40 -4.56
C SER A 113 -1.95 -11.57 -4.57
N SER A 114 -1.23 -10.77 -5.36
CA SER A 114 0.24 -10.78 -5.40
C SER A 114 0.84 -10.32 -4.07
N ASN A 115 0.23 -9.35 -3.38
CA ASN A 115 0.68 -8.92 -2.07
C ASN A 115 0.46 -10.02 -1.01
N SER A 116 -0.69 -10.70 -1.03
CA SER A 116 -0.93 -11.84 -0.14
C SER A 116 0.07 -12.98 -0.38
N GLN A 117 0.37 -13.30 -1.65
CA GLN A 117 1.40 -14.28 -1.99
C GLN A 117 2.80 -13.82 -1.55
N LEU A 118 3.10 -12.52 -1.68
CA LEU A 118 4.37 -11.96 -1.22
C LEU A 118 4.51 -12.15 0.28
N VAL A 119 3.47 -11.89 1.07
CA VAL A 119 3.49 -12.07 2.53
C VAL A 119 3.87 -13.50 2.92
N GLU A 120 3.36 -14.52 2.22
CA GLU A 120 3.75 -15.91 2.47
C GLU A 120 5.24 -16.15 2.16
N ILE A 121 5.73 -15.62 1.04
CA ILE A 121 7.16 -15.67 0.70
C ILE A 121 8.02 -14.95 1.76
N LEU A 122 7.56 -13.82 2.28
CA LEU A 122 8.29 -13.07 3.32
C LEU A 122 8.35 -13.86 4.63
N LYS A 123 7.28 -14.54 5.02
CA LYS A 123 7.27 -15.45 6.19
C LYS A 123 8.26 -16.60 5.99
N GLU A 124 8.27 -17.23 4.82
CA GLU A 124 9.21 -18.29 4.49
C GLU A 124 10.67 -17.80 4.54
N LEU A 125 10.94 -16.62 3.97
CA LEU A 125 12.26 -15.99 4.00
C LEU A 125 12.70 -15.67 5.44
N GLN A 126 11.79 -15.14 6.25
CA GLN A 126 12.05 -14.85 7.66
C GLN A 126 12.34 -16.13 8.46
N ASN A 127 11.54 -17.19 8.25
CA ASN A 127 11.72 -18.48 8.90
C ASN A 127 13.06 -19.14 8.52
N LYS A 128 13.44 -19.08 7.25
CA LYS A 128 14.71 -19.62 6.75
C LYS A 128 15.94 -18.91 7.35
N HIS A 129 15.80 -17.63 7.68
CA HIS A 129 16.86 -16.79 8.23
C HIS A 129 16.64 -16.46 9.72
N LYS A 130 15.93 -17.31 10.45
CA LYS A 130 15.63 -17.08 11.87
C LYS A 130 16.88 -17.06 12.76
N ASP A 131 17.82 -17.97 12.51
CA ASP A 131 19.06 -18.09 13.29
C ASP A 131 20.15 -17.09 12.85
N ASN A 132 20.13 -16.70 11.56
CA ASN A 132 21.02 -15.69 11.00
C ASN A 132 20.23 -14.71 10.13
N PRO A 133 19.68 -13.63 10.73
CA PRO A 133 18.88 -12.63 10.02
C PRO A 133 19.66 -11.97 8.90
N LEU A 134 19.01 -11.80 7.74
CA LEU A 134 19.57 -11.03 6.64
C LEU A 134 19.65 -9.54 7.01
N PRO A 135 20.64 -8.80 6.48
CA PRO A 135 20.61 -7.36 6.50
C PRO A 135 19.29 -6.83 5.89
N PRO A 136 18.70 -5.75 6.44
CA PRO A 136 17.42 -5.23 5.94
C PRO A 136 17.44 -4.85 4.44
N GLY A 137 18.58 -4.40 3.92
CA GLY A 137 18.76 -4.09 2.50
C GLY A 137 18.64 -5.34 1.62
N ASP A 138 19.36 -6.40 1.97
CA ASP A 138 19.33 -7.69 1.26
C ASP A 138 17.95 -8.37 1.36
N PHE A 139 17.29 -8.22 2.51
CA PHE A 139 15.91 -8.69 2.69
C PHE A 139 14.95 -7.94 1.74
N ALA A 140 15.04 -6.62 1.70
CA ALA A 140 14.24 -5.79 0.80
C ALA A 140 14.51 -6.09 -0.68
N GLU A 141 15.77 -6.34 -1.06
CA GLU A 141 16.14 -6.77 -2.41
C GLU A 141 15.40 -8.04 -2.81
N LYS A 142 15.50 -9.09 -1.99
CA LYS A 142 14.84 -10.38 -2.26
C LYS A 142 13.32 -10.24 -2.31
N ALA A 143 12.75 -9.44 -1.41
CA ALA A 143 11.31 -9.17 -1.37
C ALA A 143 10.81 -8.48 -2.65
N ILE A 144 11.46 -7.38 -3.05
CA ILE A 144 11.11 -6.64 -4.27
C ILE A 144 11.33 -7.51 -5.51
N GLN A 145 12.42 -8.28 -5.57
CA GLN A 145 12.69 -9.19 -6.67
C GLN A 145 11.60 -10.27 -6.77
N ALA A 146 11.16 -10.87 -5.65
CA ALA A 146 10.08 -11.84 -5.63
C ALA A 146 8.77 -11.22 -6.15
N ARG A 147 8.45 -10.00 -5.73
CA ARG A 147 7.25 -9.28 -6.18
C ARG A 147 7.29 -8.96 -7.67
N LEU A 148 8.44 -8.54 -8.21
CA LEU A 148 8.61 -8.26 -9.64
C LEU A 148 8.48 -9.54 -10.49
N LYS A 149 8.97 -10.68 -9.99
CA LYS A 149 8.84 -11.97 -10.68
C LYS A 149 7.39 -12.38 -10.92
N MET A 150 6.48 -12.05 -10.00
CA MET A 150 5.04 -12.33 -10.16
C MET A 150 4.41 -11.62 -11.38
N MET A 151 5.04 -10.56 -11.87
CA MET A 151 4.54 -9.77 -13.00
C MET A 151 5.01 -10.29 -14.36
N ILE A 152 6.03 -11.16 -14.39
CA ILE A 152 6.63 -11.68 -15.62
C ILE A 152 5.59 -12.24 -16.61
N PRO A 153 4.59 -13.05 -16.19
CA PRO A 153 3.59 -13.60 -17.12
C PRO A 153 2.74 -12.52 -17.81
N TYR A 154 2.63 -11.34 -17.21
CA TYR A 154 1.75 -10.26 -17.64
C TYR A 154 2.51 -9.05 -18.20
N ILE A 155 3.84 -9.13 -18.31
CA ILE A 155 4.72 -8.00 -18.62
C ILE A 155 4.34 -7.30 -19.94
N GLY A 156 3.92 -8.07 -20.96
CA GLY A 156 3.52 -7.55 -22.27
C GLY A 156 2.27 -6.66 -22.25
N LYS A 157 1.41 -6.81 -21.23
CA LYS A 157 0.22 -5.97 -21.01
C LYS A 157 0.33 -5.13 -19.74
N TRP A 158 1.46 -5.14 -19.06
CA TRP A 158 1.65 -4.39 -17.82
C TRP A 158 1.60 -2.85 -18.01
N PRO A 159 2.08 -2.26 -19.12
CA PRO A 159 1.89 -0.83 -19.36
C PRO A 159 0.42 -0.40 -19.34
N GLN A 160 -0.47 -1.25 -19.86
CA GLN A 160 -1.91 -1.03 -19.81
C GLN A 160 -2.43 -1.06 -18.35
N ALA A 161 -1.97 -2.01 -17.53
CA ALA A 161 -2.32 -2.04 -16.11
C ALA A 161 -1.88 -0.77 -15.38
N ILE A 162 -0.66 -0.29 -15.62
CA ILE A 162 -0.16 0.97 -15.04
C ILE A 162 -1.05 2.14 -15.44
N ALA A 163 -1.38 2.26 -16.73
CA ALA A 163 -2.27 3.31 -17.20
C ALA A 163 -3.65 3.27 -16.50
N ILE A 164 -4.23 2.08 -16.34
CA ILE A 164 -5.50 1.89 -15.61
C ILE A 164 -5.36 2.29 -14.13
N MET A 165 -4.28 1.89 -13.45
CA MET A 165 -4.03 2.25 -12.05
C MET A 165 -3.82 3.76 -11.86
N SER A 166 -3.27 4.45 -12.87
CA SER A 166 -3.06 5.90 -12.85
C SER A 166 -4.34 6.71 -13.08
N LEU A 167 -5.46 6.09 -13.45
CA LEU A 167 -6.74 6.79 -13.58
C LEU A 167 -7.22 7.28 -12.19
N PRO A 168 -7.73 8.53 -12.08
CA PRO A 168 -8.18 9.11 -10.81
C PRO A 168 -9.06 8.19 -9.92
N PRO A 169 -10.06 7.44 -10.45
CA PRO A 169 -10.87 6.54 -9.62
C PRO A 169 -10.10 5.33 -9.05
N ASN A 170 -8.97 4.96 -9.64
CA ASN A 170 -8.17 3.79 -9.25
C ASN A 170 -6.97 4.15 -8.37
N VAL A 171 -6.47 5.40 -8.46
CA VAL A 171 -5.28 5.86 -7.75
C VAL A 171 -5.35 5.61 -6.24
N PRO A 172 -6.44 5.90 -5.51
CA PRO A 172 -6.49 5.65 -4.06
C PRO A 172 -6.26 4.17 -3.71
N ASN A 173 -6.89 3.26 -4.45
CA ASN A 173 -6.74 1.83 -4.21
C ASN A 173 -5.37 1.31 -4.64
N ALA A 174 -4.85 1.78 -5.77
CA ALA A 174 -3.50 1.43 -6.24
C ALA A 174 -2.41 1.92 -5.26
N LEU A 175 -2.60 3.10 -4.66
CA LEU A 175 -1.68 3.61 -3.65
C LEU A 175 -1.82 2.86 -2.32
N ALA A 176 -3.05 2.56 -1.88
CA ALA A 176 -3.27 1.78 -0.66
C ALA A 176 -2.61 0.39 -0.76
N THR A 177 -2.83 -0.33 -1.86
CA THR A 177 -2.20 -1.64 -2.11
C THR A 177 -0.67 -1.56 -2.17
N LEU A 178 -0.10 -0.51 -2.76
CA LEU A 178 1.35 -0.27 -2.73
C LEU A 178 1.87 -0.04 -1.31
N LEU A 179 1.21 0.82 -0.54
CA LEU A 179 1.64 1.15 0.83
C LEU A 179 1.54 -0.06 1.76
N THR A 180 0.48 -0.86 1.65
CA THR A 180 0.36 -2.13 2.39
C THR A 180 1.51 -3.08 2.07
N MET A 181 1.84 -3.26 0.79
CA MET A 181 2.97 -4.10 0.39
C MET A 181 4.30 -3.61 0.98
N VAL A 182 4.53 -2.29 0.95
CA VAL A 182 5.75 -1.68 1.49
C VAL A 182 5.81 -1.84 3.02
N ASP A 183 4.67 -1.67 3.70
CA ASP A 183 4.55 -1.89 5.13
C ASP A 183 4.88 -3.33 5.51
N ASP A 184 4.36 -4.32 4.75
CA ASP A 184 4.65 -5.73 4.95
C ASP A 184 6.15 -6.02 4.77
N ILE A 185 6.78 -5.51 3.70
CA ILE A 185 8.22 -5.67 3.48
C ILE A 185 9.02 -5.11 4.65
N CYS A 186 8.73 -3.89 5.10
CA CYS A 186 9.39 -3.27 6.25
C CYS A 186 9.18 -4.08 7.54
N TYR A 187 7.97 -4.60 7.76
CA TYR A 187 7.62 -5.38 8.93
C TYR A 187 8.42 -6.69 9.00
N TYR A 188 8.43 -7.46 7.91
CA TYR A 188 9.17 -8.72 7.86
C TYR A 188 10.70 -8.51 7.81
N ALA A 189 11.17 -7.38 7.31
CA ALA A 189 12.58 -6.96 7.40
C ALA A 189 13.02 -6.64 8.84
N GLY A 190 12.09 -6.57 9.80
CA GLY A 190 12.38 -6.31 11.21
C GLY A 190 12.56 -4.82 11.54
N ASP A 191 12.04 -3.90 10.73
CA ASP A 191 12.10 -2.47 11.01
C ASP A 191 11.36 -2.12 12.31
N ARG A 192 12.09 -1.53 13.27
CA ARG A 192 11.56 -1.04 14.56
C ARG A 192 11.55 0.49 14.65
N SER A 193 11.76 1.19 13.54
CA SER A 193 11.72 2.65 13.49
C SER A 193 10.33 3.18 13.86
N VAL A 194 10.24 4.23 14.69
CA VAL A 194 8.95 4.81 15.13
C VAL A 194 8.76 6.30 14.78
N ASP A 195 9.79 6.94 14.19
CA ASP A 195 9.82 8.38 13.93
C ASP A 195 9.96 8.70 12.41
N PHE A 196 10.61 9.80 12.05
CA PHE A 196 10.85 10.18 10.65
C PHE A 196 11.50 9.08 9.81
N ASN A 197 12.38 8.28 10.42
CA ASN A 197 13.00 7.11 9.80
C ASN A 197 11.98 6.08 9.30
N TRP A 198 10.85 5.91 9.99
CA TRP A 198 9.77 5.01 9.57
C TRP A 198 9.17 5.45 8.22
N TYR A 199 8.98 6.77 8.02
CA TYR A 199 8.46 7.34 6.78
C TYR A 199 9.49 7.28 5.66
N LEU A 200 10.73 7.65 5.94
CA LEU A 200 11.81 7.62 4.94
C LEU A 200 12.03 6.21 4.37
N ARG A 201 12.05 5.18 5.22
CA ARG A 201 12.23 3.79 4.78
C ARG A 201 11.12 3.35 3.83
N ARG A 202 9.87 3.67 4.16
CA ARG A 202 8.69 3.32 3.34
C ARG A 202 8.68 4.06 2.01
N ILE A 203 8.92 5.37 2.03
CA ILE A 203 9.03 6.17 0.80
C ILE A 203 10.18 5.66 -0.07
N GLY A 204 11.32 5.33 0.54
CA GLY A 204 12.47 4.74 -0.14
C GLY A 204 12.11 3.44 -0.84
N ILE A 205 11.55 2.46 -0.12
CA ILE A 205 11.16 1.16 -0.67
C ILE A 205 10.07 1.31 -1.75
N ALA A 206 9.06 2.15 -1.52
CA ALA A 206 8.02 2.42 -2.51
C ALA A 206 8.61 3.01 -3.80
N GLY A 207 9.52 3.98 -3.67
CA GLY A 207 10.19 4.62 -4.79
C GLY A 207 11.08 3.65 -5.56
N VAL A 208 11.88 2.85 -4.86
CA VAL A 208 12.74 1.82 -5.45
C VAL A 208 11.91 0.78 -6.19
N TYR A 209 10.81 0.29 -5.59
CA TYR A 209 9.89 -0.65 -6.23
C TYR A 209 9.31 -0.07 -7.51
N LYS A 210 8.73 1.14 -7.46
CA LYS A 210 8.11 1.78 -8.64
C LYS A 210 9.10 2.12 -9.74
N ALA A 211 10.31 2.57 -9.39
CA ALA A 211 11.36 2.78 -10.37
C ALA A 211 11.79 1.47 -11.05
N SER A 212 11.91 0.39 -10.28
CA SER A 212 12.29 -0.92 -10.80
C SER A 212 11.18 -1.55 -11.65
N GLU A 213 9.92 -1.38 -11.26
CA GLU A 213 8.73 -1.78 -12.03
C GLU A 213 8.70 -1.09 -13.40
N LEU A 214 8.94 0.23 -13.45
CA LEU A 214 8.99 0.97 -14.71
C LEU A 214 10.17 0.57 -15.59
N TYR A 215 11.33 0.29 -14.98
CA TYR A 215 12.51 -0.19 -15.68
C TYR A 215 12.26 -1.56 -16.33
N MET A 216 11.63 -2.48 -15.58
CA MET A 216 11.35 -3.86 -15.99
C MET A 216 10.51 -3.95 -17.27
N ILE A 217 9.64 -2.99 -17.53
CA ILE A 217 8.80 -2.93 -18.74
C ILE A 217 9.64 -2.80 -20.02
N GLN A 218 10.78 -2.10 -19.92
CA GLN A 218 11.65 -1.83 -21.06
C GLN A 218 12.81 -2.82 -21.15
N ASP A 219 13.02 -3.63 -20.11
CA ASP A 219 14.11 -4.59 -20.02
C ASP A 219 13.87 -5.80 -20.94
N LYS A 220 14.81 -6.03 -21.86
CA LYS A 220 14.83 -7.18 -22.79
C LYS A 220 15.99 -8.14 -22.50
N SER A 221 16.71 -7.93 -21.41
CA SER A 221 17.82 -8.79 -20.99
C SER A 221 17.31 -10.17 -20.59
N ASN A 222 18.18 -11.17 -20.69
CA ASN A 222 17.84 -12.53 -20.27
C ASN A 222 17.45 -12.55 -18.79
N GLU A 223 16.30 -13.15 -18.48
CA GLU A 223 15.74 -13.25 -17.13
C GLU A 223 15.68 -11.93 -16.33
N PHE A 224 15.54 -10.79 -17.01
CA PHE A 224 15.51 -9.45 -16.38
C PHE A 224 16.74 -9.15 -15.52
N LYS A 225 17.92 -9.60 -15.96
CA LYS A 225 19.19 -9.37 -15.26
C LYS A 225 19.48 -7.89 -15.05
N ASP A 226 19.17 -7.05 -16.04
CA ASP A 226 19.41 -5.61 -15.97
C ASP A 226 18.48 -4.94 -14.95
N THR A 227 17.21 -5.38 -14.86
CA THR A 227 16.28 -4.96 -13.80
C THR A 227 16.81 -5.29 -12.42
N ARG A 228 17.38 -6.50 -12.23
CA ARG A 228 17.99 -6.88 -10.94
C ARG A 228 19.18 -5.98 -10.61
N ASN A 229 20.08 -5.72 -11.56
CA ASN A 229 21.21 -4.83 -11.34
C ASN A 229 20.76 -3.39 -11.02
N PHE A 230 19.71 -2.91 -11.70
CA PHE A 230 19.10 -1.61 -11.46
C PHE A 230 18.53 -1.52 -10.04
N LEU A 231 17.78 -2.54 -9.61
CA LEU A 231 17.22 -2.64 -8.26
C LEU A 231 18.32 -2.53 -7.20
N ASN A 232 19.40 -3.29 -7.34
CA ASN A 232 20.48 -3.33 -6.36
C ASN A 232 21.15 -1.97 -6.23
N ARG A 233 21.41 -1.29 -7.35
CA ARG A 233 21.94 0.08 -7.34
C ARG A 233 20.98 1.06 -6.64
N ARG A 234 19.68 0.97 -6.93
CA ARG A 234 18.66 1.85 -6.32
C ARG A 234 18.52 1.62 -4.82
N LEU A 235 18.65 0.38 -4.34
CA LEU A 235 18.65 0.09 -2.90
C LEU A 235 19.86 0.69 -2.20
N VAL A 236 21.06 0.55 -2.78
CA VAL A 236 22.27 1.17 -2.24
C VAL A 236 22.13 2.69 -2.15
N GLU A 237 21.63 3.33 -3.21
CA GLU A 237 21.37 4.78 -3.21
C GLU A 237 20.32 5.20 -2.18
N ALA A 238 19.25 4.41 -2.00
CA ALA A 238 18.23 4.68 -0.98
C ALA A 238 18.80 4.65 0.45
N VAL A 239 19.71 3.71 0.73
CA VAL A 239 20.42 3.64 2.02
C VAL A 239 21.34 4.86 2.21
N GLN A 240 22.10 5.25 1.19
CA GLN A 240 22.97 6.43 1.25
C GLN A 240 22.17 7.72 1.49
N LEU A 241 21.05 7.90 0.78
CA LEU A 241 20.17 9.05 0.97
C LEU A 241 19.57 9.07 2.38
N HIS A 242 19.15 7.92 2.89
CA HIS A 242 18.67 7.81 4.26
C HIS A 242 19.74 8.22 5.29
N ASP A 243 20.98 7.79 5.11
CA ASP A 243 22.09 8.14 6.00
C ASP A 243 22.42 9.64 5.96
N ILE A 244 22.38 10.26 4.78
CA ILE A 244 22.62 11.70 4.63
C ILE A 244 21.53 12.51 5.35
N ILE A 245 20.26 12.15 5.12
CA ILE A 245 19.12 12.86 5.70
C ILE A 245 19.09 12.68 7.23
N SER A 246 19.27 11.46 7.73
CA SER A 246 19.28 11.18 9.17
C SER A 246 20.45 11.86 9.90
N LYS A 247 21.65 11.91 9.32
CA LYS A 247 22.80 12.66 9.88
C LYS A 247 22.56 14.17 9.89
N SER A 248 21.84 14.70 8.91
CA SER A 248 21.51 16.12 8.85
C SER A 248 20.59 16.55 9.99
N GLU A 249 19.71 15.67 10.48
CA GLU A 249 18.82 15.97 11.62
C GLU A 249 19.59 16.07 12.95
N GLY A 250 20.53 15.15 13.19
CA GLY A 250 21.42 15.22 14.37
C GLY A 250 22.31 16.47 14.37
N THR A 251 22.68 16.95 13.18
CA THR A 251 23.43 18.19 13.01
C THR A 251 22.51 19.42 13.04
N SER A 252 21.21 19.26 12.78
CA SER A 252 20.22 20.34 12.76
C SER A 252 19.94 20.88 14.16
N GLN A 253 19.99 20.06 15.22
CA GLN A 253 19.88 20.57 16.60
C GLN A 253 21.10 21.40 16.98
N ALA A 254 22.31 20.88 16.75
CA ALA A 254 23.55 21.64 16.97
C ALA A 254 23.62 22.92 16.11
N ALA A 255 23.15 22.88 14.87
CA ALA A 255 23.09 24.03 13.98
C ALA A 255 22.01 25.05 14.40
N LYS A 256 20.82 24.59 14.81
CA LYS A 256 19.76 25.45 15.37
C LYS A 256 20.23 26.14 16.64
N ASP A 257 20.88 25.41 17.54
CA ASP A 257 21.41 25.94 18.79
C ASP A 257 22.57 26.91 18.53
N THR A 258 23.44 26.61 17.55
CA THR A 258 24.53 27.51 17.14
C THR A 258 24.00 28.79 16.49
N ILE A 259 22.99 28.70 15.63
CA ILE A 259 22.36 29.87 14.99
C ILE A 259 21.63 30.72 16.03
N GLN A 260 20.89 30.11 16.95
CA GLN A 260 20.25 30.81 18.07
C GLN A 260 21.29 31.50 18.95
N SER A 261 22.39 30.83 19.27
CA SER A 261 23.48 31.38 20.09
C SER A 261 24.18 32.54 19.39
N VAL A 262 24.49 32.42 18.10
CA VAL A 262 25.08 33.50 17.30
C VAL A 262 24.12 34.70 17.24
N PHE A 263 22.83 34.47 17.07
CA PHE A 263 21.82 35.54 17.03
C PHE A 263 21.65 36.23 18.39
N ILE A 264 21.62 35.48 19.49
CA ILE A 264 21.55 36.02 20.86
C ILE A 264 22.82 36.82 21.17
N THR A 265 24.00 36.29 20.83
CA THR A 265 25.27 36.99 21.03
C THR A 265 25.35 38.25 20.19
N ALA A 266 24.95 38.20 18.91
CA ALA A 266 24.86 39.39 18.07
C ALA A 266 23.88 40.42 18.65
N ARG A 267 22.72 39.99 19.14
CA ARG A 267 21.73 40.86 19.78
C ARG A 267 22.27 41.51 21.05
N ASN A 268 23.00 40.77 21.88
CA ASN A 268 23.61 41.28 23.11
C ASN A 268 24.76 42.27 22.83
N ILE A 269 25.58 42.01 21.81
CA ILE A 269 26.68 42.90 21.41
C ILE A 269 26.15 44.20 20.78
N VAL A 270 25.06 44.14 20.01
CA VAL A 270 24.46 45.31 19.35
C VAL A 270 23.62 46.17 20.32
N GLY A 271 23.44 45.75 21.58
CA GLY A 271 22.73 46.56 22.58
C GLY A 271 21.24 46.74 22.31
N LEU A 272 20.63 45.85 21.52
CA LEU A 272 19.19 45.81 21.23
C LEU A 272 18.40 45.23 22.42
N ASN A 273 18.48 45.91 23.57
CA ASN A 273 17.64 45.65 24.72
C ASN A 273 16.52 46.70 24.74
N TRP A 274 15.46 46.50 23.94
CA TRP A 274 14.25 47.29 24.07
C TRP A 274 13.51 46.86 25.34
N ASN A 275 13.89 47.47 26.46
CA ASN A 275 12.97 47.66 27.57
C ASN A 275 12.14 48.91 27.27
N ARG A 276 10.91 48.71 26.80
CA ARG A 276 9.79 49.64 26.92
C ARG A 276 8.51 48.84 27.12
#